data_AF-A0A953IBL8-F1
#
_entry.id   AF-A0A953IBL8-F1
#
_cell.length_a   1.000
_cell.length_b   1.000
_cell.length_c   1.000
_cell.angle_alpha   90.00
_cell.angle_beta   90.00
_cell.angle_gamma   90.00
#
_symmetry.space_group_name_H-M   'P 1'
#
loop_
_entity.id
_entity.type
_entity.pdbx_description
1 polymer ?
#
loop_
_entity_poly.entity_id
_entity_poly.type
_entity_poly.pdbx_seq_one_letter_code
_entity_poly.pdbx_strand_id
1 'polypeptide(L)'
;LLTASLRLGGLCAAVAPSADELLGRIGECIGLLFQIGDDILDVEGTSEVLGKTAGKDAASEKLTFPGLYGLDESKRKQRAVLEEATTLADGMPQAALWHSLLQYLTLRQT
;
A
#
# COMPACT_ATOMS: atom_id res chain seq x y z
N LEU A 1 -3.99 0.93 -11.25
CA LEU A 1 -3.79 -0.43 -11.81
C LEU A 1 -4.27 -1.52 -10.85
N LEU A 2 -3.85 -1.53 -9.58
CA LEU A 2 -4.24 -2.57 -8.62
C LEU A 2 -5.77 -2.68 -8.41
N THR A 3 -6.48 -1.54 -8.30
CA THR A 3 -7.96 -1.52 -8.30
C THR A 3 -8.56 -2.16 -9.55
N ALA A 4 -8.02 -1.85 -10.73
CA ALA A 4 -8.49 -2.42 -11.98
C ALA A 4 -8.29 -3.94 -12.01
N SER A 5 -7.13 -4.44 -11.56
CA SER A 5 -6.87 -5.89 -11.48
C SER A 5 -7.91 -6.62 -10.62
N LEU A 6 -8.29 -6.06 -9.47
CA LEU A 6 -9.30 -6.66 -8.60
C LEU A 6 -10.70 -6.62 -9.21
N ARG A 7 -11.13 -5.46 -9.73
CA ARG A 7 -12.44 -5.31 -10.35
C ARG A 7 -12.58 -6.12 -11.64
N LEU A 8 -11.52 -6.27 -12.43
CA LEU A 8 -11.50 -7.18 -13.59
C LEU A 8 -11.74 -8.64 -13.16
N GLY A 9 -11.12 -9.10 -12.07
CA GLY A 9 -11.41 -10.41 -11.51
C GLY A 9 -12.87 -10.56 -11.08
N GLY A 10 -13.42 -9.53 -10.43
CA GLY A 10 -14.84 -9.46 -10.05
C GLY A 10 -15.78 -9.52 -11.26
N LEU A 11 -15.46 -8.78 -12.33
CA LEU A 11 -16.22 -8.79 -13.59
C LEU A 11 -16.22 -10.17 -14.25
N CYS A 12 -15.05 -10.83 -14.34
CA CYS A 12 -14.94 -12.19 -14.87
C CYS A 12 -15.73 -13.22 -14.06
N ALA A 13 -15.84 -13.03 -12.75
CA ALA A 13 -16.60 -13.88 -11.85
C ALA A 13 -18.08 -13.47 -11.72
N ALA A 14 -18.53 -12.43 -12.42
CA ALA A 14 -19.88 -11.86 -12.34
C ALA A 14 -20.36 -11.62 -10.89
N VAL A 15 -19.49 -11.05 -10.05
CA VAL A 15 -19.80 -10.78 -8.65
C VAL A 15 -20.93 -9.75 -8.51
N ALA A 16 -21.65 -9.80 -7.38
CA ALA A 16 -22.67 -8.81 -7.07
C ALA A 16 -22.09 -7.39 -6.98
N PRO A 17 -22.88 -6.32 -7.25
CA PRO A 17 -22.39 -4.94 -7.20
C PRO A 17 -21.73 -4.56 -5.87
N SER A 18 -22.25 -5.06 -4.74
CA SER A 18 -21.67 -4.81 -3.41
C SER A 18 -20.28 -5.44 -3.25
N ALA A 19 -20.05 -6.60 -3.85
CA ALA A 19 -18.73 -7.25 -3.83
C ALA A 19 -17.75 -6.53 -4.78
N ASP A 20 -18.20 -6.04 -5.93
CA ASP A 20 -17.37 -5.21 -6.82
C ASP A 20 -16.97 -3.87 -6.17
N GLU A 21 -17.89 -3.26 -5.39
CA GLU A 21 -17.58 -2.07 -4.61
C GLU A 21 -16.51 -2.35 -3.53
N LEU A 22 -16.63 -3.46 -2.80
CA LEU A 22 -15.61 -3.91 -1.85
C LEU A 22 -14.26 -4.16 -2.54
N LEU A 23 -14.24 -4.82 -3.69
CA LEU A 23 -13.03 -5.02 -4.50
C LEU A 23 -12.41 -3.68 -4.94
N GLY A 24 -13.24 -2.71 -5.30
CA GLY A 24 -12.81 -1.35 -5.61
C GLY A 24 -12.07 -0.69 -4.45
N ARG A 25 -12.71 -0.67 -3.28
CA ARG A 25 -12.15 -0.05 -2.06
C ARG A 25 -10.88 -0.76 -1.57
N ILE A 26 -10.89 -2.09 -1.52
CA ILE A 26 -9.70 -2.88 -1.18
C ILE A 26 -8.56 -2.59 -2.17
N GLY A 27 -8.88 -2.47 -3.46
CA GLY A 27 -7.92 -2.15 -4.50
C GLY A 27 -7.29 -0.76 -4.38
N GLU A 28 -8.07 0.23 -3.96
CA GLU A 28 -7.58 1.58 -3.64
C GLU A 28 -6.64 1.55 -2.44
N CYS A 29 -7.02 0.88 -1.35
CA CYS A 29 -6.15 0.72 -0.18
C CYS A 29 -4.84 0.01 -0.54
N ILE A 30 -4.90 -1.07 -1.34
CA ILE A 30 -3.71 -1.79 -1.81
C ILE A 30 -2.82 -0.88 -2.68
N GLY A 31 -3.41 -0.08 -3.56
CA GLY A 31 -2.69 0.94 -4.34
C GLY A 31 -1.93 1.92 -3.45
N LEU A 32 -2.60 2.40 -2.41
CA LEU A 32 -2.03 3.36 -1.47
C LEU A 32 -0.94 2.73 -0.58
N LEU A 33 -1.16 1.50 -0.09
CA LEU A 33 -0.14 0.72 0.64
C LEU A 33 1.13 0.54 -0.18
N PHE A 34 0.98 0.22 -1.46
CA PHE A 34 2.10 0.05 -2.37
C PHE A 34 2.89 1.35 -2.56
N GLN A 35 2.20 2.47 -2.80
CA GLN A 35 2.86 3.76 -3.01
C GLN A 35 3.58 4.26 -1.74
N ILE A 36 2.93 4.16 -0.58
CA ILE A 36 3.55 4.57 0.69
C ILE A 36 4.75 3.68 1.01
N GLY A 37 4.62 2.36 0.79
CA GLY A 37 5.72 1.41 1.00
C GLY A 37 6.93 1.68 0.09
N ASP A 38 6.71 1.91 -1.21
CA ASP A 38 7.76 2.23 -2.18
C ASP A 38 8.51 3.52 -1.77
N ASP A 39 7.78 4.56 -1.41
CA ASP A 39 8.38 5.83 -0.96
C ASP A 39 9.18 5.67 0.35
N ILE A 40 8.74 4.80 1.26
CA ILE A 40 9.47 4.49 2.50
C ILE A 40 10.76 3.72 2.19
N LEU A 41 10.68 2.69 1.34
CA LEU A 41 11.83 1.88 0.95
C LEU A 41 12.90 2.71 0.22
N ASP A 42 12.48 3.65 -0.64
CA ASP A 42 13.39 4.57 -1.33
C ASP A 42 14.23 5.40 -0.33
N VAL A 43 13.60 5.87 0.74
CA VAL A 43 14.28 6.66 1.80
C VAL A 43 15.15 5.79 2.70
N GLU A 44 14.63 4.65 3.18
CA GLU A 44 15.37 3.78 4.11
C GLU A 44 16.54 3.06 3.41
N GLY A 45 16.33 2.54 2.20
CA GLY A 45 17.38 1.90 1.41
C GLY A 45 18.50 2.86 1.02
N THR A 46 18.17 4.13 0.72
CA THR A 46 19.17 5.17 0.48
C THR A 46 19.99 5.45 1.74
N SER A 47 19.37 5.42 2.93
CA SER A 47 20.08 5.63 4.20
C SER A 47 21.06 4.50 4.54
N GLU A 48 20.70 3.25 4.24
CA GLU A 48 21.55 2.08 4.48
C GLU A 48 22.75 2.01 3.53
N VAL A 49 22.53 2.32 2.23
CA VAL A 49 23.58 2.29 1.21
C VAL A 49 24.57 3.46 1.36
N LEU A 50 24.13 4.62 1.85
CA LEU A 50 24.98 5.81 1.90
C LEU A 50 25.87 5.93 3.16
N GLY A 51 25.61 5.19 4.23
CA GLY A 51 26.49 5.10 5.42
C GLY A 51 26.87 6.41 6.14
N LYS A 52 26.47 7.59 5.66
CA LYS A 52 26.75 8.91 6.24
C LYS A 52 25.61 9.88 5.91
N THR A 53 25.00 10.40 6.97
CA THR A 53 24.19 11.63 7.06
C THR A 53 23.32 11.93 5.83
N ALA A 54 22.09 11.42 5.85
CA ALA A 54 21.01 11.83 4.95
C ALA A 54 20.91 13.38 4.94
N GLY A 55 21.39 14.01 3.88
CA GLY A 55 21.48 15.47 3.83
C GLY A 55 22.02 16.06 2.53
N LYS A 56 22.36 15.24 1.53
CA LYS A 56 22.73 15.72 0.19
C LYS A 56 21.97 14.94 -0.85
N ASP A 57 20.78 15.46 -1.14
CA ASP A 57 20.09 15.51 -2.44
C ASP A 57 18.58 15.56 -2.21
N ALA A 58 18.15 16.59 -1.49
CA ALA A 58 16.75 17.03 -1.45
C ALA A 58 16.39 17.79 -2.75
N ALA A 59 16.63 17.16 -3.90
CA ALA A 59 16.34 17.73 -5.22
C ALA A 59 15.65 16.70 -6.13
N SER A 60 14.76 15.89 -5.55
CA SER A 60 13.70 15.26 -6.32
C SER A 60 12.47 16.15 -6.21
N GLU A 61 11.99 16.70 -7.32
CA GLU A 61 10.67 17.38 -7.39
C GLU A 61 9.50 16.40 -7.17
N LYS A 62 9.79 15.12 -6.90
CA LYS A 62 8.80 14.10 -6.58
C LYS A 62 8.26 14.34 -5.16
N LEU A 63 6.98 14.71 -5.07
CA LEU A 63 6.22 14.68 -3.83
C LEU A 63 6.03 13.22 -3.39
N THR A 64 6.83 12.77 -2.42
CA THR A 64 6.71 11.46 -1.77
C THR A 64 6.07 11.56 -0.40
N PHE A 65 5.57 10.45 0.14
CA PHE A 65 4.99 10.40 1.49
C PHE A 65 5.98 10.88 2.58
N PRO A 66 7.21 10.35 2.68
CA PRO A 66 8.18 10.85 3.65
C PRO A 66 8.61 12.29 3.38
N GLY A 67 8.66 12.73 2.12
CA GLY A 67 8.98 14.12 1.78
C GLY A 67 7.92 15.11 2.27
N LEU A 68 6.64 14.71 2.26
CA LEU A 68 5.52 15.56 2.68
C LEU A 68 5.20 15.47 4.17
N TYR A 69 5.26 14.26 4.75
CA TYR A 69 4.79 13.98 6.11
C TYR A 69 5.89 13.59 7.10
N GLY A 70 7.09 13.27 6.61
CA GLY A 70 8.14 12.61 7.40
C GLY A 70 7.94 11.09 7.45
N LEU A 71 9.03 10.38 7.76
CA LEU A 71 9.09 8.91 7.72
C LEU A 71 8.11 8.26 8.72
N ASP A 72 8.10 8.71 9.97
CA ASP A 72 7.26 8.12 11.02
C ASP A 72 5.76 8.27 10.74
N GLU A 73 5.35 9.47 10.29
CA GLU A 73 3.97 9.73 9.93
C GLU A 73 3.56 8.97 8.66
N SER A 74 4.49 8.78 7.71
CA SER A 74 4.26 7.93 6.53
C SER A 74 4.02 6.47 6.94
N LYS A 75 4.84 5.93 7.85
CA LYS A 75 4.63 4.59 8.44
C LYS A 75 3.30 4.49 9.19
N ARG A 76 2.90 5.56 9.90
CA ARG A 76 1.59 5.60 10.59
C ARG A 76 0.43 5.57 9.60
N LYS A 77 0.52 6.34 8.52
CA LYS A 77 -0.47 6.33 7.43
C LYS A 77 -0.54 4.97 6.75
N GLN A 78 0.60 4.34 6.46
CA GLN A 78 0.64 2.98 5.92
C GLN A 78 -0.12 1.99 6.80
N ARG A 79 0.11 2.02 8.13
CA ARG A 79 -0.61 1.16 9.08
C ARG A 79 -2.12 1.42 9.10
N ALA A 80 -2.54 2.69 9.08
CA ALA A 80 -3.96 3.04 9.04
C ALA A 80 -4.66 2.50 7.77
N VAL A 81 -3.99 2.58 6.62
CA VAL A 81 -4.52 2.02 5.36
C VAL A 81 -4.56 0.49 5.41
N LEU A 82 -3.57 -0.15 6.04
CA LEU A 82 -3.56 -1.60 6.24
C LEU A 82 -4.75 -2.05 7.12
N GLU A 83 -5.01 -1.34 8.21
CA GLU A 83 -6.15 -1.61 9.10
C GLU A 83 -7.49 -1.46 8.36
N GLU A 84 -7.64 -0.40 7.55
CA GLU A 84 -8.83 -0.22 6.70
C GLU A 84 -8.99 -1.36 5.70
N ALA A 85 -7.93 -1.70 4.96
CA ALA A 85 -7.96 -2.78 3.97
C ALA A 85 -8.30 -4.12 4.60
N THR A 86 -7.77 -4.39 5.80
CA THR A 86 -8.04 -5.63 6.55
C THR A 86 -9.50 -5.68 6.99
N THR A 87 -10.04 -4.58 7.50
CA THR A 87 -11.46 -4.47 7.89
C THR A 87 -12.39 -4.68 6.69
N LEU A 88 -12.02 -4.16 5.51
CA LEU A 88 -12.78 -4.39 4.28
C LEU A 88 -12.69 -5.85 3.82
N ALA A 89 -11.51 -6.47 3.96
CA ALA A 89 -11.26 -7.85 3.58
C ALA A 89 -12.02 -8.87 4.44
N ASP A 90 -12.40 -8.53 5.69
CA ASP A 90 -13.27 -9.38 6.52
C ASP A 90 -14.63 -9.64 5.86
N GLY A 91 -15.10 -8.73 4.99
CA GLY A 91 -16.32 -8.90 4.20
C GLY A 91 -16.17 -9.81 2.98
N MET A 92 -14.96 -10.29 2.67
CA MET A 92 -14.67 -11.07 1.47
C MET A 92 -14.62 -12.58 1.77
N PRO A 93 -14.99 -13.44 0.79
CA PRO A 93 -14.69 -14.86 0.86
C PRO A 93 -13.19 -15.09 1.04
N GLN A 94 -12.84 -16.08 1.87
CA GLN A 94 -11.44 -16.42 2.17
C GLN A 94 -10.65 -15.24 2.79
N ALA A 95 -11.25 -14.49 3.74
CA ALA A 95 -10.62 -13.35 4.42
C ALA A 95 -9.17 -13.60 4.88
N ALA A 96 -8.85 -14.82 5.35
CA ALA A 96 -7.49 -15.20 5.71
C ALA A 96 -6.47 -15.02 4.56
N LEU A 97 -6.83 -15.36 3.33
CA LEU A 97 -5.97 -15.17 2.16
C LEU A 97 -5.75 -13.69 1.87
N TRP A 98 -6.79 -12.87 2.00
CA TRP A 98 -6.69 -11.43 1.87
C TRP A 98 -5.76 -10.82 2.92
N HIS A 99 -5.87 -11.26 4.17
CA HIS A 99 -5.00 -10.80 5.26
C HIS A 99 -3.54 -11.16 4.98
N SER A 100 -3.27 -12.38 4.51
CA SER A 100 -1.93 -12.80 4.09
C SER A 100 -1.41 -11.95 2.93
N LEU A 101 -2.24 -11.64 1.93
CA LEU A 101 -1.87 -10.77 0.83
C LEU A 101 -1.54 -9.35 1.34
N LEU A 102 -2.40 -8.75 2.15
CA LEU A 102 -2.20 -7.39 2.69
C LEU A 102 -0.94 -7.28 3.55
N GLN A 103 -0.69 -8.29 4.40
CA GLN A 103 0.56 -8.39 5.16
C GLN A 103 1.77 -8.52 4.25
N TYR A 104 1.71 -9.43 3.26
CA TYR A 104 2.79 -9.59 2.29
C TYR A 104 3.09 -8.29 1.56
N LEU A 105 2.08 -7.58 1.08
CA LEU A 105 2.24 -6.33 0.35
C LEU A 105 2.90 -5.23 1.21
N THR A 106 2.67 -5.23 2.53
CA THR A 106 3.18 -4.23 3.47
C THR A 106 4.58 -4.55 3.99
N LEU A 107 4.90 -5.84 4.20
CA LEU A 107 6.16 -6.29 4.80
C LEU A 107 7.28 -6.53 3.79
N ARG A 108 7.11 -6.13 2.52
CA ARG A 108 8.16 -6.35 1.51
C ARG A 108 9.40 -5.54 1.86
N GLN A 109 10.43 -6.24 2.29
CA GLN A 109 11.83 -5.79 2.23
C GLN A 109 12.45 -6.60 1.09
N THR A 110 12.86 -5.93 0.01
CA THR A 110 13.65 -6.56 -1.07
C THR A 110 15.11 -6.65 -0.67
#